data_AF-A0A8H8M711-F1
#
_entry.id   AF-A0A8H8M711-F1
#
_cell.length_a   1.000
_cell.length_b   1.000
_cell.length_c   1.000
_cell.angle_alpha   90.00
_cell.angle_beta   90.00
_cell.angle_gamma   90.00
#
_symmetry.space_group_name_H-M   'P 1'
#
loop_
_entity.id
_entity.type
_entity.pdbx_description
1 polymer ?
#
loop_
_entity_poly.entity_id
_entity_poly.type
_entity_poly.pdbx_seq_one_letter_code
_entity_poly.pdbx_strand_id
1 'polypeptide(L)'
;MVAYWIDYAFSTSRVITGSAQWRVPLALQLVFILPLLFLSLFVVPESPRWLAAHERVPEAKAVLERLGFPIPEGDEGEIDKVMTTITDTVKFDEQFGSGRWIDVWRLFKHEDAIRSRRRLFIACAIQGFQQLGGVNEVTPTLITEIGYKTYIIFAALNASFIPVIYLTFPETKGLSLEEIDELFSSSRERLDETDSRTGIL
;
A
#
# COMPACT_ATOMS: atom_id res chain seq x y z
N MET A 1 9.17 15.22 -5.94
CA MET A 1 9.68 16.35 -6.76
C MET A 1 10.46 17.38 -5.94
N VAL A 2 9.92 17.90 -4.83
CA VAL A 2 10.64 18.90 -4.00
C VAL A 2 11.97 18.36 -3.47
N ALA A 3 12.02 17.10 -3.02
CA ALA A 3 13.27 16.46 -2.57
C ALA A 3 14.38 16.47 -3.65
N TYR A 4 14.05 16.14 -4.90
CA TYR A 4 15.01 16.13 -6.01
C TYR A 4 15.61 17.52 -6.30
N TRP A 5 14.82 18.59 -6.16
CA TRP A 5 15.31 19.95 -6.31
C TRP A 5 16.21 20.37 -5.15
N ILE A 6 15.88 19.93 -3.93
CA ILE A 6 16.75 20.12 -2.76
C ILE A 6 18.07 19.39 -2.98
N ASP A 7 18.04 18.11 -3.37
CA ASP A 7 19.25 17.33 -3.62
C ASP A 7 20.12 17.96 -4.71
N TYR A 8 19.53 18.49 -5.79
CA TYR A 8 20.24 19.22 -6.84
C TYR A 8 20.90 20.51 -6.35
N ALA A 9 20.18 21.29 -5.55
CA ALA A 9 20.66 22.56 -5.03
C ALA A 9 21.87 22.34 -4.11
N PHE A 10 21.82 21.29 -3.29
CA PHE A 10 22.95 20.92 -2.43
C PHE A 10 24.08 20.23 -3.20
N SER A 11 23.79 19.48 -4.27
CA SER A 11 24.82 18.85 -5.09
C SER A 11 25.61 19.83 -5.96
N THR A 12 24.99 20.93 -6.36
CA THR A 12 25.60 21.97 -7.21
C THR A 12 26.19 23.12 -6.37
N SER A 13 25.87 23.18 -5.08
CA SER A 13 26.36 24.22 -4.18
C SER A 13 27.86 24.10 -3.94
N ARG A 14 28.63 25.13 -4.31
CA ARG A 14 30.07 25.23 -4.00
C ARG A 14 30.35 25.48 -2.52
N VAL A 15 29.34 25.78 -1.71
CA VAL A 15 29.47 26.17 -0.30
C VAL A 15 29.43 24.96 0.62
N ILE A 16 28.74 23.89 0.23
CA ILE A 16 28.53 22.70 1.06
C ILE A 16 29.29 21.54 0.43
N THR A 17 30.49 21.27 0.93
CA THR A 17 31.36 20.19 0.42
C THR A 17 31.52 19.09 1.47
N GLY A 18 31.67 17.84 1.01
CA GLY A 18 31.89 16.69 1.89
C GLY A 18 30.61 16.05 2.44
N SER A 19 30.65 15.53 3.66
CA SER A 19 29.58 14.71 4.26
C SER A 19 28.26 15.47 4.50
N ALA A 20 28.29 16.80 4.56
CA ALA A 20 27.10 17.62 4.74
C ALA A 20 26.17 17.63 3.50
N GLN A 21 26.71 17.37 2.31
CA GLN A 21 25.99 17.44 1.04
C GLN A 21 24.79 16.46 0.97
N TRP A 22 24.93 15.26 1.54
CA TRP A 22 23.85 14.26 1.57
C TRP A 22 23.09 14.23 2.91
N ARG A 23 23.74 14.66 4.00
CA ARG A 23 23.12 14.65 5.35
C ARG A 23 22.07 15.73 5.50
N VAL A 24 22.30 16.93 4.96
CA VAL A 24 21.38 18.06 5.13
C VAL A 24 20.06 17.85 4.40
N PRO A 25 20.04 17.43 3.12
CA PRO A 25 18.78 17.10 2.45
C PRO A 25 18.01 15.98 3.16
N LEU A 26 18.70 14.95 3.63
CA LEU A 26 18.09 13.85 4.37
C LEU A 26 17.51 14.32 5.72
N ALA A 27 18.24 15.14 6.47
CA ALA A 27 17.76 15.71 7.73
C ALA A 27 16.54 16.62 7.50
N LEU A 28 16.52 17.38 6.41
CA LEU A 28 15.39 18.23 6.05
C LEU A 28 14.13 17.40 5.74
N GLN A 29 14.27 16.23 5.12
CA GLN A 29 13.14 15.32 4.89
C GLN A 29 12.56 14.78 6.20
N LEU A 30 13.41 14.51 7.21
CA LEU A 30 12.95 14.08 8.54
C LEU A 30 12.10 15.13 9.25
N VAL A 31 12.35 16.42 9.00
CA VAL A 31 11.53 17.52 9.55
C VAL A 31 10.08 17.45 9.07
N PHE A 32 9.82 16.92 7.87
CA PHE A 32 8.46 16.73 7.37
C PHE A 32 7.87 15.38 7.79
N ILE A 33 8.68 14.32 7.80
CA ILE A 33 8.23 12.96 8.12
C ILE A 33 7.88 12.82 9.60
N LEU A 34 8.70 13.34 10.52
CA LEU A 34 8.50 13.11 11.96
C LEU A 34 7.21 13.74 12.50
N PRO A 35 6.87 15.01 12.18
CA PRO A 35 5.59 15.58 12.60
C PRO A 35 4.39 14.90 11.93
N LEU A 36 4.53 14.50 10.66
CA LEU A 36 3.46 13.80 9.94
C LEU A 36 3.20 12.42 10.56
N LEU A 37 4.26 11.68 10.89
CA LEU A 37 4.15 10.39 11.58
C LEU A 37 3.58 10.60 12.99
N PHE A 38 4.08 11.55 13.76
CA PHE A 38 3.56 11.87 15.09
C PHE A 38 2.08 12.24 15.03
N LEU A 39 1.67 13.10 14.10
CA LEU A 39 0.27 13.49 13.92
C LEU A 39 -0.61 12.31 13.48
N SER A 40 -0.10 11.43 12.61
CA SER A 40 -0.84 10.25 12.16
C SER A 40 -1.22 9.31 13.31
N LEU A 41 -0.38 9.21 14.35
CA LEU A 41 -0.70 8.42 15.55
C LEU A 41 -1.88 8.98 16.36
N PHE A 42 -2.18 10.28 16.24
CA PHE A 42 -3.32 10.90 16.91
C PHE A 42 -4.58 10.97 16.03
N VAL A 43 -4.41 11.05 14.71
CA VAL A 43 -5.52 11.27 13.77
C VAL A 43 -6.08 9.97 13.22
N VAL A 44 -5.23 8.95 12.99
CA VAL A 44 -5.65 7.70 12.38
C VAL A 44 -5.97 6.70 13.49
N PRO A 45 -7.23 6.27 13.63
CA PRO A 45 -7.55 5.20 14.58
C PRO A 45 -6.88 3.89 14.14
N GLU A 46 -6.52 3.07 15.12
CA GLU A 46 -5.98 1.74 14.86
C GLU A 46 -6.95 0.89 14.03
N SER A 47 -6.41 -0.02 13.23
CA SER A 47 -7.26 -0.84 12.34
C SER A 47 -8.26 -1.69 13.15
N PRO A 48 -9.52 -1.85 12.70
CA PRO A 48 -10.54 -2.64 13.40
C PRO A 48 -10.11 -4.09 13.67
N ARG A 49 -9.36 -4.69 12.74
CA ARG A 49 -8.80 -6.04 12.87
C ARG A 49 -7.80 -6.14 14.02
N TRP A 50 -6.92 -5.15 14.16
CA TRP A 50 -5.94 -5.12 15.24
C TRP A 50 -6.63 -4.94 16.60
N LEU A 51 -7.65 -4.07 16.68
CA LEU A 51 -8.44 -3.87 17.90
C LEU A 51 -9.21 -5.15 18.30
N ALA A 52 -9.79 -5.86 17.33
CA ALA A 52 -10.45 -7.16 17.57
C ALA A 52 -9.46 -8.22 18.09
N ALA A 53 -8.22 -8.24 17.57
CA ALA A 53 -7.15 -9.14 18.04
C ALA A 53 -6.67 -8.85 19.46
N HIS A 54 -6.85 -7.62 19.95
CA HIS A 54 -6.50 -7.22 21.32
C HIS A 54 -7.72 -7.21 22.26
N GLU A 55 -8.80 -7.91 21.88
CA GLU A 55 -10.06 -7.98 22.64
C GLU A 55 -10.74 -6.62 22.88
N ARG A 56 -10.35 -5.56 22.17
CA ARG A 56 -10.91 -4.20 22.26
C ARG A 56 -12.12 -4.02 21.33
N VAL A 57 -13.10 -4.92 21.48
CA VAL A 57 -14.31 -5.00 20.65
C VAL A 57 -15.12 -3.70 20.60
N PRO A 58 -15.35 -2.97 21.71
CA PRO A 58 -16.12 -1.73 21.67
C PRO A 58 -15.45 -0.64 20.80
N GLU A 59 -14.12 -0.58 20.83
CA GLU A 59 -13.36 0.39 20.05
C GLU A 59 -13.32 0.01 18.57
N ALA A 60 -13.21 -1.29 18.26
CA ALA A 60 -13.28 -1.78 16.89
C ALA A 60 -14.61 -1.40 16.22
N LYS A 61 -15.74 -1.51 16.95
CA LYS A 61 -17.07 -1.08 16.48
C LYS A 61 -17.11 0.42 16.18
N ALA A 62 -16.57 1.26 17.06
CA ALA A 62 -16.51 2.71 16.85
C ALA A 62 -15.65 3.11 15.63
N VAL A 63 -14.61 2.35 15.31
CA VAL A 63 -13.82 2.57 14.08
C VAL A 63 -14.58 2.14 12.84
N LEU A 64 -15.31 1.02 12.88
CA LEU A 64 -16.15 0.58 11.76
C LEU A 64 -17.28 1.59 11.46
N GLU A 65 -17.89 2.15 12.49
CA GLU A 65 -18.87 3.24 12.35
C GLU A 65 -18.27 4.45 11.61
N ARG A 66 -17.07 4.88 12.02
CA ARG A 66 -16.35 5.98 11.35
C ARG A 66 -15.97 5.70 9.90
N LEU A 67 -15.79 4.42 9.54
CA LEU A 67 -15.48 4.00 8.19
C LEU A 67 -16.70 3.97 7.27
N GLY A 68 -17.89 4.33 7.77
CA GLY A 68 -19.11 4.42 6.96
C GLY A 68 -19.81 3.08 6.76
N PHE A 69 -19.51 2.07 7.59
CA PHE A 69 -20.40 0.91 7.72
C PHE A 69 -21.68 1.42 8.40
N PRO A 70 -22.83 1.44 7.70
CA PRO A 70 -24.04 2.00 8.25
C PRO A 70 -24.43 1.22 9.50
N ILE A 71 -24.80 1.95 10.55
CA ILE A 71 -25.56 1.41 11.67
C ILE A 71 -27.02 1.78 11.36
N PRO A 72 -27.83 0.89 10.78
CA PRO A 72 -29.26 1.10 10.84
C PRO A 72 -29.62 1.05 12.32
N GLU A 73 -30.15 2.15 12.87
CA GLU A 73 -30.75 2.18 14.20
C GLU A 73 -31.86 1.10 14.25
N GLY A 74 -31.51 -0.12 14.65
CA GLY A 74 -32.42 -1.26 14.70
C GLY A 74 -32.00 -2.56 13.99
N ASP A 75 -30.90 -2.58 13.22
CA ASP A 75 -30.35 -3.83 12.65
C ASP A 75 -28.94 -4.11 13.18
N GLU A 76 -28.88 -4.44 14.48
CA GLU A 76 -27.64 -4.86 15.17
C GLU A 76 -26.97 -6.09 14.54
N GLY A 77 -27.68 -6.81 13.65
CA GLY A 77 -27.22 -8.05 13.05
C GLY A 77 -26.04 -7.91 12.09
N GLU A 78 -25.94 -6.83 11.31
CA GLU A 78 -24.89 -6.67 10.30
C GLU A 78 -23.50 -6.39 10.90
N ILE A 79 -23.43 -5.47 11.86
CA ILE A 79 -22.17 -5.11 12.53
C ILE A 79 -21.67 -6.26 13.38
N ASP A 80 -22.59 -6.95 14.07
CA ASP A 80 -22.22 -8.12 14.85
C ASP A 80 -21.78 -9.28 13.94
N LYS A 81 -22.36 -9.46 12.75
CA LYS A 81 -21.85 -10.41 11.74
C LYS A 81 -20.45 -10.03 11.24
N VAL A 82 -20.22 -8.76 10.91
CA VAL A 82 -18.89 -8.29 10.47
C VAL A 82 -17.87 -8.45 11.58
N MET A 83 -18.19 -8.06 12.81
CA MET A 83 -17.32 -8.24 13.97
C MET A 83 -17.07 -9.71 14.31
N THR A 84 -18.07 -10.57 14.15
CA THR A 84 -17.92 -12.02 14.31
C THR A 84 -16.99 -12.57 13.25
N THR A 85 -17.18 -12.20 11.98
CA THR A 85 -16.31 -12.60 10.85
C THR A 85 -14.87 -12.15 11.07
N ILE A 86 -14.66 -10.91 11.51
CA ILE A 86 -13.33 -10.37 11.83
C ILE A 86 -12.71 -11.14 12.99
N THR A 87 -13.46 -11.37 14.07
CA THR A 87 -12.98 -12.06 15.27
C THR A 87 -12.65 -13.52 14.98
N ASP A 88 -13.45 -14.20 14.16
CA ASP A 88 -13.23 -15.58 13.74
C ASP A 88 -12.00 -15.69 12.83
N THR A 89 -11.83 -14.75 11.90
CA THR A 89 -10.62 -14.65 11.06
C THR A 89 -9.37 -14.42 11.92
N VAL A 90 -9.47 -13.54 12.92
CA VAL A 90 -8.36 -13.22 13.82
C VAL A 90 -8.00 -14.41 14.71
N LYS A 91 -8.98 -15.12 15.26
CA LYS A 91 -8.76 -16.35 16.04
C LYS A 91 -8.16 -17.46 15.19
N PHE A 92 -8.60 -17.57 13.94
CA PHE A 92 -7.97 -18.46 12.96
C PHE A 92 -6.51 -18.05 12.75
N ASP A 93 -6.23 -16.78 12.43
CA ASP A 93 -4.88 -16.24 12.23
C ASP A 93 -3.96 -16.38 13.47
N GLU A 94 -4.53 -16.34 14.68
CA GLU A 94 -3.83 -16.54 15.96
C GLU A 94 -3.45 -18.01 16.17
N GLN A 95 -4.32 -18.96 15.80
CA GLN A 95 -4.01 -20.39 15.83
C GLN A 95 -2.87 -20.76 14.87
N PHE A 96 -2.74 -20.05 13.74
CA PHE A 96 -1.61 -20.22 12.81
C PHE A 96 -0.37 -19.40 13.19
N GLY A 97 -0.46 -18.57 14.24
CA GLY A 97 0.66 -17.81 14.79
C GLY A 97 1.16 -16.71 13.85
N SER A 98 0.26 -15.97 13.21
CA SER A 98 0.61 -14.96 12.21
C SER A 98 1.41 -13.79 12.81
N GLY A 99 2.65 -13.60 12.35
CA GLY A 99 3.44 -12.40 12.64
C GLY A 99 4.93 -12.66 12.89
N ARG A 100 5.39 -13.91 12.84
CA ARG A 100 6.80 -14.24 13.07
C ARG A 100 7.54 -14.31 11.74
N TRP A 101 8.80 -13.90 11.71
CA TRP A 101 9.68 -14.04 10.54
C TRP A 101 9.77 -15.47 9.99
N ILE A 102 9.48 -16.46 10.83
CA ILE A 102 9.38 -17.88 10.46
C ILE A 102 8.18 -18.16 9.55
N ASP A 103 7.12 -17.37 9.63
CA ASP A 103 5.93 -17.53 8.78
C ASP A 103 6.23 -17.14 7.35
N VAL A 104 7.10 -16.15 7.11
CA VAL A 104 7.62 -15.87 5.76
C VAL A 104 8.33 -17.11 5.19
N TRP A 105 9.02 -17.88 6.03
CA TRP A 105 9.63 -19.15 5.62
C TRP A 105 8.61 -20.26 5.42
N ARG A 106 7.53 -20.28 6.20
CA ARG A 106 6.39 -21.20 6.01
C ARG A 106 5.63 -20.89 4.72
N LEU A 107 5.53 -19.61 4.34
CA LEU A 107 4.97 -19.21 3.06
C LEU A 107 5.70 -19.89 1.91
N PHE A 108 7.01 -20.13 1.98
CA PHE A 108 7.74 -20.87 0.94
C PHE A 108 7.59 -22.40 1.01
N LYS A 109 7.09 -22.95 2.13
CA LYS A 109 6.91 -24.40 2.33
C LYS A 109 5.48 -24.90 2.14
N HIS A 110 4.46 -24.16 2.57
CA HIS A 110 3.05 -24.50 2.34
C HIS A 110 2.37 -23.55 1.35
N GLU A 111 1.52 -24.09 0.49
CA GLU A 111 0.79 -23.34 -0.52
C GLU A 111 -0.56 -22.94 0.08
N ASP A 112 -0.75 -21.64 0.33
CA ASP A 112 -1.96 -21.11 0.93
C ASP A 112 -3.00 -20.76 -0.15
N ALA A 113 -4.30 -20.93 0.16
CA ALA A 113 -5.42 -20.60 -0.73
C ALA A 113 -5.39 -19.15 -1.28
N ILE A 114 -4.76 -18.22 -0.54
CA ILE A 114 -4.66 -16.79 -0.90
C ILE A 114 -3.53 -16.53 -1.93
N ARG A 115 -2.77 -17.56 -2.33
CA ARG A 115 -1.61 -17.49 -3.25
C ARG A 115 -0.58 -16.44 -2.79
N SER A 116 -0.34 -16.36 -1.49
CA SER A 116 0.52 -15.38 -0.82
C SER A 116 1.95 -15.34 -1.39
N ARG A 117 2.51 -16.49 -1.77
CA ARG A 117 3.82 -16.60 -2.45
C ARG A 117 3.88 -15.82 -3.75
N ARG A 118 2.86 -15.97 -4.59
CA ARG A 118 2.80 -15.32 -5.90
C ARG A 118 2.72 -13.80 -5.73
N ARG A 119 1.90 -13.34 -4.78
CA ARG A 119 1.78 -11.91 -4.46
C ARG A 119 3.11 -11.33 -3.97
N LEU A 120 3.78 -12.05 -3.06
CA LEU A 120 5.09 -11.67 -2.56
C LEU A 120 6.13 -11.60 -3.70
N PHE A 121 6.19 -12.63 -4.55
CA PHE A 121 7.13 -12.67 -5.67
C PHE A 121 6.85 -11.55 -6.68
N ILE A 122 5.59 -11.28 -7.01
CA ILE A 122 5.21 -10.16 -7.87
C ILE A 122 5.65 -8.83 -7.24
N ALA A 123 5.39 -8.61 -5.94
CA ALA A 123 5.79 -7.38 -5.26
C ALA A 123 7.33 -7.20 -5.25
N CYS A 124 8.07 -8.26 -4.93
CA CYS A 124 9.53 -8.26 -4.97
C CYS A 124 10.07 -8.05 -6.38
N ALA A 125 9.47 -8.70 -7.38
CA ALA A 125 9.86 -8.55 -8.78
C ALA A 125 9.60 -7.12 -9.27
N ILE A 126 8.44 -6.54 -8.96
CA ILE A 126 8.13 -5.14 -9.26
C ILE A 126 9.19 -4.22 -8.65
N GLN A 127 9.52 -4.41 -7.38
CA GLN A 127 10.52 -3.58 -6.70
C GLN A 127 11.94 -3.78 -7.28
N GLY A 128 12.29 -5.00 -7.67
CA GLY A 128 13.55 -5.33 -8.31
C GLY A 128 13.67 -4.72 -9.70
N PHE A 129 12.63 -4.84 -10.53
CA PHE A 129 12.60 -4.26 -11.86
C PHE A 129 12.62 -2.73 -11.84
N GLN A 130 12.04 -2.09 -10.81
CA GLN A 130 12.19 -0.65 -10.62
C GLN A 130 13.67 -0.22 -10.51
N GLN A 131 14.51 -0.99 -9.81
CA GLN A 131 15.95 -0.67 -9.69
C GLN A 131 16.73 -1.00 -10.97
N LEU A 132 16.32 -2.04 -11.72
CA LEU A 132 16.94 -2.42 -12.99
C LEU A 132 16.59 -1.49 -14.16
N GLY A 133 15.61 -0.59 -13.99
CA GLY A 133 15.22 0.41 -14.99
C GLY A 133 16.29 1.47 -15.31
N GLY A 134 17.51 1.34 -14.77
CA GLY A 134 18.66 2.18 -15.12
C GLY A 134 18.62 3.60 -14.54
N VAL A 135 17.60 3.94 -13.74
CA VAL A 135 17.44 5.28 -13.15
C VAL A 135 18.68 5.71 -12.37
N ASN A 136 19.32 4.80 -11.63
CA ASN A 136 20.51 5.09 -10.84
C ASN A 136 21.73 5.47 -11.69
N GLU A 137 21.82 4.97 -12.93
CA GLU A 137 22.94 5.24 -13.86
C GLU A 137 22.65 6.42 -14.79
N VAL A 138 21.40 6.51 -15.28
CA VAL A 138 20.96 7.52 -16.24
C VAL A 138 20.84 8.90 -15.58
N THR A 139 20.38 8.98 -14.34
CA THR A 139 20.17 10.24 -13.62
C THR A 139 21.45 11.07 -13.42
N PRO A 140 22.58 10.53 -12.92
CA PRO A 140 23.80 11.32 -12.77
C PRO A 140 24.34 11.82 -14.11
N THR A 141 24.30 10.98 -15.16
CA THR A 141 24.73 11.34 -16.52
C THR A 141 23.88 12.47 -17.11
N LEU A 142 22.56 12.45 -16.92
CA LEU A 142 21.69 13.54 -17.36
C LEU A 142 21.97 14.83 -16.59
N ILE A 143 22.20 14.76 -15.29
CA ILE A 143 22.51 15.95 -14.47
C ILE A 143 23.82 16.60 -14.92
N THR A 144 24.84 15.83 -15.32
CA THR A 144 26.12 16.39 -15.80
C THR A 144 25.98 17.06 -17.18
N GLU A 145 25.20 16.47 -18.09
CA GLU A 145 25.08 16.96 -19.47
C GLU A 145 24.08 18.12 -19.62
N ILE A 146 22.92 18.03 -18.97
CA ILE A 146 21.81 18.98 -19.18
C ILE A 146 21.33 19.67 -17.88
N GLY A 147 21.92 19.35 -16.73
CA GLY A 147 21.69 20.04 -15.46
C GLY A 147 20.24 19.98 -14.99
N TYR A 148 19.69 21.14 -14.63
CA TYR A 148 18.33 21.26 -14.08
C TYR A 148 17.22 20.82 -15.05
N LYS A 149 17.49 20.81 -16.36
CA LYS A 149 16.50 20.39 -17.38
C LYS A 149 16.09 18.93 -17.19
N THR A 150 16.95 18.10 -16.60
CA THR A 150 16.65 16.72 -16.19
C THR A 150 15.38 16.65 -15.34
N TYR A 151 15.21 17.55 -14.36
CA TYR A 151 14.03 17.54 -13.48
C TYR A 151 12.75 17.93 -14.21
N ILE A 152 12.84 18.77 -15.26
CA ILE A 152 11.70 19.13 -16.10
C ILE A 152 11.24 17.92 -16.93
N ILE A 153 12.19 17.15 -17.47
CA ILE A 153 11.88 15.90 -18.19
C ILE A 153 11.18 14.91 -17.25
N PHE A 154 11.71 14.69 -16.04
CA PHE A 154 11.05 13.84 -15.05
C PHE A 154 9.66 14.36 -14.66
N ALA A 155 9.49 15.67 -14.50
CA ALA A 155 8.18 16.26 -14.21
C ALA A 155 7.18 16.04 -15.35
N ALA A 156 7.59 16.22 -16.60
CA ALA A 156 6.75 15.99 -17.76
C ALA A 156 6.38 14.50 -17.90
N LEU A 157 7.33 13.58 -17.70
CA LEU A 157 7.05 12.15 -17.72
C LEU A 157 6.07 11.74 -16.61
N ASN A 158 6.29 12.19 -15.38
CA ASN A 158 5.36 11.95 -14.27
C ASN A 158 3.96 12.54 -14.55
N ALA A 159 3.90 13.76 -15.10
CA ALA A 159 2.63 14.37 -15.47
C ALA A 159 1.93 13.63 -16.62
N SER A 160 2.68 13.03 -17.56
CA SER A 160 2.11 12.25 -18.67
C SER A 160 1.43 10.96 -18.22
N PHE A 161 1.78 10.42 -17.05
CA PHE A 161 1.04 9.30 -16.47
C PHE A 161 -0.37 9.70 -16.00
N ILE A 162 -0.62 10.97 -15.64
CA ILE A 162 -1.94 11.43 -15.19
C ILE A 162 -3.03 11.21 -16.27
N PRO A 163 -2.88 11.69 -17.52
CA PRO A 163 -3.87 11.42 -18.56
C PRO A 163 -3.92 9.94 -18.95
N VAL A 164 -2.80 9.22 -18.92
CA VAL A 164 -2.80 7.77 -19.20
C VAL A 164 -3.62 7.03 -18.16
N ILE A 165 -3.47 7.35 -16.88
CA ILE A 165 -4.29 6.78 -15.80
C ILE A 165 -5.75 7.19 -16.02
N TYR A 166 -6.02 8.48 -16.22
CA TYR A 166 -7.39 8.97 -16.41
C TYR A 166 -8.13 8.33 -17.60
N LEU A 167 -7.41 8.03 -18.71
CA LEU A 167 -7.99 7.47 -19.93
C LEU A 167 -7.99 5.94 -19.96
N THR A 168 -6.97 5.29 -19.40
CA THR A 168 -6.77 3.83 -19.50
C THR A 168 -7.36 3.10 -18.30
N PHE A 169 -7.34 3.72 -17.13
CA PHE A 169 -8.05 3.23 -15.96
C PHE A 169 -9.39 3.94 -15.94
N PRO A 170 -10.47 3.32 -16.47
CA PRO A 170 -11.79 3.81 -16.16
C PRO A 170 -11.88 3.79 -14.63
N GLU A 171 -11.91 4.96 -14.01
CA GLU A 171 -12.44 5.09 -12.65
C GLU A 171 -13.74 4.27 -12.61
N THR A 172 -14.01 3.65 -11.47
CA THR A 172 -15.28 3.05 -11.04
C THR A 172 -16.42 4.08 -11.10
N LYS A 173 -16.62 4.70 -12.27
CA LYS A 173 -17.60 5.73 -12.59
C LYS A 173 -18.88 5.00 -12.90
N GLY A 174 -19.61 4.67 -11.85
CA GLY A 174 -21.02 4.32 -11.96
C GLY A 174 -21.44 3.05 -11.24
N LEU A 175 -20.56 2.40 -10.49
CA LEU A 175 -20.97 1.33 -9.58
C LEU A 175 -20.91 1.87 -8.15
N SER A 176 -21.99 1.67 -7.40
CA SER A 176 -21.95 1.87 -5.95
C SER A 176 -20.95 0.89 -5.32
N LEU A 177 -20.43 1.19 -4.13
CA LEU A 177 -19.49 0.30 -3.44
C LEU A 177 -20.06 -1.13 -3.27
N GLU A 178 -21.38 -1.25 -3.19
CA GLU A 178 -22.11 -2.51 -3.06
C GLU A 178 -22.15 -3.31 -4.38
N GLU A 179 -22.39 -2.65 -5.52
CA GLU A 179 -22.38 -3.32 -6.83
C GLU A 179 -20.98 -3.81 -7.23
N ILE A 180 -19.94 -3.11 -6.75
CA ILE A 180 -18.55 -3.56 -6.90
C ILE A 180 -18.30 -4.83 -6.08
N ASP A 181 -18.80 -4.88 -4.85
CA ASP A 181 -18.62 -6.05 -3.97
C ASP A 181 -19.43 -7.26 -4.49
N GLU A 182 -20.63 -7.04 -5.05
CA GLU A 182 -21.40 -8.05 -5.78
C GLU A 182 -20.67 -8.56 -7.05
N LEU A 183 -20.07 -7.65 -7.82
CA LEU A 183 -19.31 -8.03 -9.01
C LEU A 183 -18.09 -8.89 -8.65
N PHE A 184 -17.39 -8.56 -7.57
CA PHE A 184 -16.23 -9.30 -7.11
C PHE A 184 -16.60 -10.62 -6.41
N SER A 185 -17.72 -10.68 -5.67
CA SER A 185 -18.22 -11.92 -5.07
C SER A 185 -18.69 -12.91 -6.13
N SER A 186 -19.49 -12.46 -7.10
CA SER A 186 -19.93 -13.26 -8.25
C SER A 186 -18.75 -13.73 -9.11
N SER A 187 -17.70 -12.91 -9.24
CA SER A 187 -16.50 -13.30 -9.97
C SER A 187 -15.64 -14.32 -9.22
N ARG A 188 -15.59 -14.26 -7.88
CA ARG A 188 -14.90 -15.26 -7.05
C ARG A 188 -15.62 -16.60 -7.13
N GLU A 189 -16.95 -16.60 -7.04
CA GLU A 189 -17.77 -17.81 -7.10
C GLU A 189 -17.63 -18.53 -8.46
N ARG A 190 -17.62 -17.77 -9.56
CA ARG A 190 -17.35 -18.32 -10.91
C ARG A 190 -15.95 -18.91 -11.06
N LEU A 191 -14.95 -18.33 -10.39
CA LEU A 191 -13.58 -18.85 -10.42
C LEU A 191 -13.48 -20.15 -9.64
N ASP A 192 -14.10 -20.25 -8.46
CA ASP A 192 -14.14 -21.46 -7.65
C ASP A 192 -14.89 -22.60 -8.37
N GLU A 193 -15.97 -22.27 -9.09
CA GLU A 193 -16.74 -23.23 -9.89
C GLU A 193 -15.96 -23.69 -11.14
N THR A 194 -15.20 -22.79 -11.77
CA THR A 194 -14.32 -23.13 -12.89
C THR A 194 -13.16 -24.00 -12.43
N ASP A 195 -12.53 -23.67 -11.30
CA ASP A 195 -11.40 -24.43 -10.75
C ASP A 195 -11.83 -25.86 -10.34
N SER A 196 -13.02 -25.97 -9.74
CA SER A 196 -13.66 -27.25 -9.43
C SER A 196 -13.97 -28.09 -10.68
N ARG A 197 -14.18 -27.45 -11.84
CA ARG A 197 -14.41 -28.14 -13.13
C ARG A 197 -13.13 -28.49 -13.86
N THR A 198 -12.07 -27.67 -13.73
CA THR A 198 -10.80 -27.90 -14.41
C THR A 198 -9.81 -28.76 -13.63
N GLY A 199 -10.01 -28.97 -12.32
CA GLY A 199 -9.20 -29.89 -11.52
C GLY A 199 -7.73 -29.51 -11.43
N ILE A 200 -7.40 -28.22 -11.53
CA ILE A 200 -6.03 -27.72 -11.46
C ILE A 200 -5.78 -27.25 -10.03
N LEU A 201 -5.47 -28.22 -9.15
CA LEU A 201 -4.69 -27.96 -7.95
C LEU A 201 -3.22 -27.68 -8.35
#